data_AF-X0YQS3-F1
#
_entry.id   AF-X0YQS3-F1
#
_cell.length_a   1.000
_cell.length_b   1.000
_cell.length_c   1.000
_cell.angle_alpha   90.00
_cell.angle_beta   90.00
_cell.angle_gamma   90.00
#
_symmetry.space_group_name_H-M   'P 1'
#
loop_
_entity.id
_entity.type
_entity.pdbx_description
1 polymer ?
#
loop_
_entity_poly.entity_id
_entity_poly.type
_entity_poly.pdbx_seq_one_letter_code
_entity_poly.pdbx_strand_id
1 'polypeptide(L)'
;KISFPMIRCKNIIDKKEFEEVDGELLEEEYEKRLFSFVNKKEKAIKDLMCKRDYASVLAELYEFGEIVDLFFDKVEGVSGLKKILEDKLAENRLEFKDIQAYCSPRRLVAVVRGLGELQKSKIKTVTGPRLKAAFDKEGNPTRAAEGFARSLNMKVSDLEEIEIEGRGLYLGKRIIEKGGKAVDILPDILKGTILNLTFSKQMTWAGCDIKFARPIRWILALYDNEIIKFSIANLNSGNVTFGHRTLHPEPIAIKDAGSYFKLLQDKGKVVANDIKE
;
A
#
# COMPACT_ATOMS: atom_id res chain seq x y z
N LYS A 1 -4.90 -14.32 -32.44
CA LYS A 1 -5.37 -13.13 -31.69
C LYS A 1 -4.15 -12.48 -31.05
N ILE A 2 -3.91 -11.18 -31.25
CA ILE A 2 -2.78 -10.48 -30.62
C ILE A 2 -2.94 -10.60 -29.10
N SER A 3 -1.86 -10.96 -28.38
CA SER A 3 -1.88 -11.10 -26.94
C SER A 3 -2.23 -9.75 -26.27
N PHE A 4 -3.02 -9.77 -25.19
CA PHE A 4 -3.37 -8.56 -24.43
C PHE A 4 -2.18 -7.66 -24.03
N PRO A 5 -0.99 -8.20 -23.70
CA PRO A 5 0.18 -7.39 -23.35
C PRO A 5 0.68 -6.56 -24.54
N MET A 6 0.66 -7.12 -25.74
CA MET A 6 1.03 -6.41 -26.96
C MET A 6 0.03 -5.31 -27.34
N ILE A 7 -1.26 -5.53 -27.05
CA ILE A 7 -2.27 -4.47 -27.18
C ILE A 7 -1.99 -3.33 -26.19
N ARG A 8 -1.54 -3.65 -24.96
CA ARG A 8 -1.13 -2.64 -23.97
C ARG A 8 0.08 -1.84 -24.47
N CYS A 9 1.13 -2.51 -24.97
CA CYS A 9 2.27 -1.84 -25.59
C CYS A 9 1.83 -0.92 -26.73
N LYS A 10 1.03 -1.42 -27.68
CA LYS A 10 0.49 -0.63 -28.79
C LYS A 10 -0.21 0.64 -28.33
N ASN A 11 -1.07 0.55 -27.30
CA ASN A 11 -1.79 1.69 -26.76
C ASN A 11 -0.87 2.71 -26.05
N ILE A 12 0.30 2.28 -25.56
CA ILE A 12 1.31 3.17 -24.97
C ILE A 12 2.12 3.88 -26.06
N ILE A 13 2.38 3.16 -27.15
CA ILE A 13 3.20 3.59 -28.30
C ILE A 13 2.46 4.57 -29.21
N ASP A 14 1.12 4.50 -29.25
CA ASP A 14 0.32 5.32 -30.17
C ASP A 14 0.59 6.83 -29.95
N LYS A 15 1.13 7.48 -31.00
CA LYS A 15 1.50 8.91 -31.07
C LYS A 15 2.80 9.35 -30.36
N LYS A 16 3.80 8.48 -30.22
CA LYS A 16 5.13 8.85 -29.71
C LYS A 16 6.25 8.48 -30.70
N GLU A 17 7.24 9.34 -30.81
CA GLU A 17 8.55 9.03 -31.38
C GLU A 17 9.45 8.45 -30.28
N PHE A 18 10.26 7.45 -30.62
CA PHE A 18 11.12 6.75 -29.67
C PHE A 18 12.57 6.81 -30.16
N GLU A 19 13.47 7.13 -29.22
CA GLU A 19 14.92 7.01 -29.40
C GLU A 19 15.37 5.62 -28.91
N GLU A 20 16.61 5.23 -29.22
CA GLU A 20 17.19 4.01 -28.66
C GLU A 20 17.24 4.08 -27.13
N VAL A 21 16.87 2.97 -26.48
CA VAL A 21 16.87 2.87 -25.03
C VAL A 21 18.30 2.63 -24.55
N ASP A 22 18.82 3.53 -23.73
CA ASP A 22 20.10 3.35 -23.05
C ASP A 22 19.95 2.38 -21.86
N GLY A 23 20.65 1.24 -21.93
CA GLY A 23 20.60 0.20 -20.91
C GLY A 23 21.27 0.59 -19.59
N GLU A 24 22.14 1.61 -19.57
CA GLU A 24 22.85 2.06 -18.36
C GLU A 24 21.95 2.87 -17.41
N LEU A 25 20.86 3.44 -17.94
CA LEU A 25 19.88 4.22 -17.17
C LEU A 25 18.81 3.38 -16.47
N LEU A 26 18.81 2.05 -16.67
CA LEU A 26 17.85 1.15 -16.04
C LEU A 26 18.26 0.88 -14.59
N GLU A 27 17.35 1.11 -13.65
CA GLU A 27 17.64 0.95 -12.21
C GLU A 27 17.08 -0.38 -11.70
N GLU A 28 15.83 -0.68 -12.05
CA GLU A 28 15.06 -1.80 -11.53
C GLU A 28 15.44 -3.14 -12.18
N GLU A 29 15.36 -4.24 -11.42
CA GLU A 29 15.69 -5.59 -11.92
C GLU A 29 14.81 -5.99 -13.12
N TYR A 30 13.52 -5.64 -13.06
CA TYR A 30 12.54 -5.99 -14.09
C TYR A 30 12.69 -5.18 -15.38
N GLU A 31 13.18 -3.93 -15.28
CA GLU A 31 13.58 -3.11 -16.43
C GLU A 31 14.73 -3.76 -17.18
N LYS A 32 15.80 -4.11 -16.46
CA LYS A 32 16.99 -4.79 -17.00
C LYS A 32 16.62 -6.14 -17.63
N ARG A 33 15.73 -6.88 -17.00
CA ARG A 33 15.24 -8.18 -17.48
C ARG A 33 14.45 -8.06 -18.78
N LEU A 34 13.53 -7.11 -18.88
CA LEU A 34 12.78 -6.85 -20.11
C LEU A 34 13.74 -6.40 -21.24
N PHE A 35 14.65 -5.46 -20.94
CA PHE A 35 15.61 -4.94 -21.91
C PHE A 35 16.52 -6.04 -22.49
N SER A 36 17.11 -6.87 -21.62
CA SER A 36 17.92 -8.02 -22.04
C SER A 36 17.14 -9.00 -22.92
N PHE A 37 15.89 -9.29 -22.55
CA PHE A 37 15.03 -10.20 -23.30
C PHE A 37 14.67 -9.66 -24.67
N VAL A 38 14.26 -8.39 -24.76
CA VAL A 38 13.93 -7.71 -26.03
C VAL A 38 15.13 -7.75 -26.97
N ASN A 39 16.32 -7.36 -26.51
CA ASN A 39 17.54 -7.37 -27.32
C ASN A 39 17.92 -8.77 -27.82
N LYS A 40 17.78 -9.79 -26.96
CA LYS A 40 18.06 -11.18 -27.35
C LYS A 40 17.10 -11.68 -28.43
N LYS A 41 15.81 -11.40 -28.27
CA LYS A 41 14.75 -11.89 -29.16
C LYS A 41 14.63 -11.10 -30.45
N GLU A 42 14.97 -9.81 -30.45
CA GLU A 42 14.97 -8.97 -31.64
C GLU A 42 15.86 -9.56 -32.74
N LYS A 43 17.07 -10.03 -32.38
CA LYS A 43 17.99 -10.68 -33.32
C LYS A 43 17.38 -11.94 -33.94
N ALA A 44 16.77 -12.79 -33.12
CA ALA A 44 16.12 -14.02 -33.57
C ALA A 44 14.91 -13.73 -34.50
N ILE A 45 14.09 -12.74 -34.16
CA ILE A 45 12.93 -12.35 -34.96
C ILE A 45 13.35 -11.75 -36.30
N LYS A 46 14.40 -10.91 -36.34
CA LYS A 46 14.95 -10.37 -37.60
C LYS A 46 15.39 -11.50 -38.54
N ASP A 47 16.08 -12.51 -38.02
CA ASP A 47 16.53 -13.66 -38.80
C ASP A 47 15.36 -14.51 -39.33
N LEU A 48 14.31 -14.72 -38.52
CA LEU A 48 13.10 -15.47 -38.91
C LEU A 48 12.25 -14.71 -39.93
N MET A 49 12.17 -13.38 -39.82
CA MET A 49 11.49 -12.51 -40.78
C MET A 49 12.18 -12.55 -42.15
N CYS A 50 13.52 -12.57 -42.20
CA CYS A 50 14.28 -12.77 -43.44
C CYS A 50 13.99 -14.13 -44.09
N LYS A 51 13.74 -15.17 -43.28
CA LYS A 51 13.38 -16.52 -43.73
C LYS A 51 11.89 -16.68 -44.09
N ARG A 52 11.07 -15.62 -43.90
CA ARG A 52 9.61 -15.62 -44.08
C ARG A 52 8.88 -16.68 -43.23
N ASP A 53 9.47 -17.10 -42.12
CA ASP A 53 8.87 -18.06 -41.21
C ASP A 53 8.02 -17.34 -40.15
N TYR A 54 6.81 -16.95 -40.58
CA TYR A 54 5.88 -16.21 -39.73
C TYR A 54 5.33 -17.03 -38.55
N ALA A 55 5.34 -18.36 -38.65
CA ALA A 55 4.86 -19.23 -37.58
C ALA A 55 5.81 -19.16 -36.37
N SER A 56 7.12 -19.27 -36.63
CA SER A 56 8.14 -19.14 -35.60
C SER A 56 8.19 -17.72 -35.03
N VAL A 57 8.01 -16.67 -35.86
CA VAL A 57 7.90 -15.29 -35.38
C VAL A 57 6.74 -15.12 -34.40
N LEU A 58 5.57 -15.72 -34.69
CA LEU A 58 4.42 -15.65 -33.79
C LEU A 58 4.64 -16.40 -32.47
N ALA A 59 5.36 -17.53 -32.50
CA ALA A 59 5.73 -18.25 -31.29
C ALA A 59 6.68 -17.42 -30.41
N GLU A 60 7.67 -16.78 -31.02
CA GLU A 60 8.59 -15.88 -30.32
C GLU A 60 7.87 -14.68 -29.71
N LEU A 61 6.95 -14.05 -30.44
CA LEU A 61 6.12 -12.95 -29.94
C LEU A 61 5.17 -13.35 -28.81
N TYR A 62 4.81 -14.63 -28.71
CA TYR A 62 4.00 -15.12 -27.60
C TYR A 62 4.77 -15.07 -26.28
N GLU A 63 6.06 -15.41 -26.29
CA GLU A 63 6.92 -15.37 -25.10
C GLU A 63 7.11 -13.94 -24.55
N PHE A 64 7.01 -12.92 -25.41
CA PHE A 64 7.01 -11.53 -24.94
C PHE A 64 5.80 -11.20 -24.06
N GLY A 65 4.68 -11.92 -24.20
CA GLY A 65 3.47 -11.63 -23.44
C GLY A 65 3.71 -11.68 -21.93
N GLU A 66 4.35 -12.76 -21.45
CA GLU A 66 4.58 -12.98 -20.03
C GLU A 66 5.54 -11.97 -19.43
N ILE A 67 6.65 -11.67 -20.11
CA ILE A 67 7.66 -10.74 -19.59
C ILE A 67 7.18 -9.29 -19.61
N VAL A 68 6.37 -8.91 -20.60
CA VAL A 68 5.78 -7.57 -20.69
C VAL A 68 4.75 -7.39 -19.59
N ASP A 69 3.91 -8.38 -19.32
CA ASP A 69 2.98 -8.33 -18.19
C ASP A 69 3.74 -8.26 -16.86
N LEU A 70 4.79 -9.08 -16.68
CA LEU A 70 5.63 -9.07 -15.48
C LEU A 70 6.26 -7.68 -15.25
N PHE A 71 6.79 -7.06 -16.30
CA PHE A 71 7.35 -5.71 -16.25
C PHE A 71 6.29 -4.69 -15.82
N PHE A 72 5.13 -4.68 -16.48
CA PHE A 72 4.08 -3.72 -16.18
C PHE A 72 3.45 -3.91 -14.80
N ASP A 73 3.36 -5.13 -14.30
CA ASP A 73 2.84 -5.42 -12.97
C ASP A 73 3.83 -5.04 -11.86
N LYS A 74 5.14 -5.19 -12.11
CA LYS A 74 6.18 -4.92 -11.10
C LYS A 74 6.63 -3.45 -11.08
N VAL A 75 6.62 -2.75 -12.20
CA VAL A 75 7.21 -1.40 -12.34
C VAL A 75 6.19 -0.26 -12.17
N GLU A 76 4.90 -0.43 -12.50
CA GLU A 76 4.00 0.75 -12.65
C GLU A 76 2.96 1.01 -11.55
N GLY A 77 2.72 0.12 -10.57
CA GLY A 77 1.76 0.44 -9.49
C GLY A 77 1.48 -0.59 -8.38
N VAL A 78 1.90 -1.86 -8.54
CA VAL A 78 1.54 -2.93 -7.57
C VAL A 78 2.57 -3.06 -6.46
N SER A 79 3.86 -2.96 -6.80
CA SER A 79 4.96 -2.84 -5.84
C SER A 79 4.79 -1.61 -4.95
N GLY A 80 4.39 -0.48 -5.54
CA GLY A 80 4.05 0.74 -4.82
C GLY A 80 2.93 0.55 -3.80
N LEU A 81 1.86 -0.18 -4.14
CA LEU A 81 0.76 -0.44 -3.20
C LEU A 81 1.22 -1.22 -1.97
N LYS A 82 1.95 -2.33 -2.16
CA LYS A 82 2.46 -3.15 -1.05
C LYS A 82 3.31 -2.28 -0.13
N LYS A 83 4.31 -1.61 -0.68
CA LYS A 83 5.27 -0.78 0.09
C LYS A 83 4.60 0.36 0.85
N ILE A 84 3.74 1.15 0.19
CA ILE A 84 3.05 2.29 0.83
C ILE A 84 2.15 1.79 1.96
N LEU A 85 1.48 0.64 1.78
CA LEU A 85 0.63 0.08 2.82
C LEU A 85 1.45 -0.45 4.01
N GLU A 86 2.55 -1.15 3.74
CA GLU A 86 3.51 -1.59 4.77
C GLU A 86 4.02 -0.42 5.60
N ASP A 87 4.50 0.63 4.94
CA ASP A 87 5.04 1.84 5.58
C ASP A 87 3.96 2.49 6.47
N LYS A 88 2.74 2.68 5.95
CA LYS A 88 1.66 3.32 6.71
C LYS A 88 1.16 2.49 7.88
N LEU A 89 1.10 1.16 7.76
CA LEU A 89 0.75 0.30 8.88
C LEU A 89 1.82 0.35 9.97
N ALA A 90 3.09 0.38 9.58
CA ALA A 90 4.23 0.51 10.50
C ALA A 90 4.26 1.87 11.21
N GLU A 91 4.06 2.98 10.48
CA GLU A 91 3.94 4.34 11.04
C GLU A 91 2.82 4.42 12.08
N ASN A 92 1.71 3.72 11.81
CA ASN A 92 0.58 3.60 12.71
C ASN A 92 0.70 2.45 13.70
N ARG A 93 1.88 1.84 13.87
CA ARG A 93 2.17 0.80 14.86
C ARG A 93 1.14 -0.36 14.88
N LEU A 94 0.58 -0.68 13.72
CA LEU A 94 -0.28 -1.85 13.54
C LEU A 94 0.59 -3.02 13.09
N GLU A 95 0.56 -4.11 13.85
CA GLU A 95 1.26 -5.33 13.48
C GLU A 95 0.49 -6.11 12.43
N PHE A 96 1.22 -6.74 11.52
CA PHE A 96 0.68 -7.66 10.52
C PHE A 96 1.68 -8.79 10.28
N LYS A 97 1.23 -9.92 9.73
CA LYS A 97 2.10 -11.06 9.40
C LYS A 97 2.63 -10.99 7.97
N ASP A 98 1.76 -10.59 7.04
CA ASP A 98 2.06 -10.61 5.61
C ASP A 98 1.17 -9.63 4.85
N ILE A 99 1.69 -9.06 3.76
CA ILE A 99 0.96 -8.21 2.82
C ILE A 99 1.21 -8.69 1.40
N GLN A 100 0.11 -9.06 0.74
CA GLN A 100 0.10 -9.49 -0.65
C GLN A 100 -0.63 -8.44 -1.50
N ALA A 101 -0.03 -8.06 -2.63
CA ALA A 101 -0.65 -7.15 -3.58
C ALA A 101 -0.89 -7.85 -4.91
N TYR A 102 -2.07 -7.62 -5.48
CA TYR A 102 -2.56 -8.24 -6.71
C TYR A 102 -3.04 -7.16 -7.67
N CYS A 103 -2.88 -7.43 -8.95
CA CYS A 103 -3.33 -6.54 -9.99
C CYS A 103 -4.05 -7.29 -11.11
N SER A 104 -4.94 -6.57 -11.77
CA SER A 104 -5.48 -6.90 -13.08
C SER A 104 -5.73 -5.59 -13.82
N PRO A 105 -5.99 -5.60 -15.14
CA PRO A 105 -6.21 -4.36 -15.91
C PRO A 105 -7.30 -3.42 -15.38
N ARG A 106 -8.18 -3.89 -14.48
CA ARG A 106 -9.27 -3.13 -13.87
C ARG A 106 -9.30 -3.18 -12.34
N ARG A 107 -8.32 -3.80 -11.68
CA ARG A 107 -8.32 -3.97 -10.21
C ARG A 107 -6.91 -3.86 -9.66
N LEU A 108 -6.83 -3.23 -8.51
CA LEU A 108 -5.67 -3.24 -7.65
C LEU A 108 -6.17 -3.67 -6.28
N VAL A 109 -5.54 -4.68 -5.68
CA VAL A 109 -5.99 -5.32 -4.44
C VAL A 109 -4.80 -5.50 -3.52
N ALA A 110 -4.94 -5.16 -2.25
CA ALA A 110 -4.02 -5.56 -1.19
C ALA A 110 -4.75 -6.42 -0.17
N VAL A 111 -4.08 -7.47 0.29
CA VAL A 111 -4.57 -8.37 1.35
C VAL A 111 -3.53 -8.41 2.45
N VAL A 112 -3.96 -8.02 3.65
CA VAL A 112 -3.12 -8.03 4.85
C VAL A 112 -3.56 -9.20 5.72
N ARG A 113 -2.63 -10.09 6.04
CA ARG A 113 -2.90 -11.26 6.90
C ARG A 113 -2.38 -11.02 8.30
N GLY A 114 -3.17 -11.43 9.29
CA GLY A 114 -2.79 -11.32 10.71
C GLY A 114 -2.64 -9.88 11.19
N LEU A 115 -3.48 -8.97 10.69
CA LEU A 115 -3.51 -7.58 11.12
C LEU A 115 -4.07 -7.48 12.55
N GLY A 116 -3.28 -6.91 13.46
CA GLY A 116 -3.64 -6.77 14.88
C GLY A 116 -4.89 -5.92 15.08
N GLU A 117 -5.74 -6.31 16.03
CA GLU A 117 -6.98 -5.59 16.39
C GLU A 117 -6.70 -4.23 17.04
N LEU A 118 -5.55 -4.09 17.68
CA LEU A 118 -5.14 -2.90 18.41
C LEU A 118 -3.79 -2.41 17.92
N GLN A 119 -3.67 -1.10 17.82
CA GLN A 119 -2.38 -0.44 17.68
C GLN A 119 -1.50 -0.76 18.90
N LYS A 120 -0.20 -0.96 18.70
CA LYS A 120 0.73 -1.11 19.83
C LYS A 120 0.69 0.12 20.73
N SER A 121 0.59 -0.14 22.03
CA SER A 121 0.66 0.90 23.05
C SER A 121 2.00 1.62 23.00
N LYS A 122 1.97 2.94 23.15
CA LYS A 122 3.17 3.77 23.22
C LYS A 122 3.40 4.19 24.66
N ILE A 123 4.62 4.02 25.14
CA ILE A 123 5.03 4.63 26.40
C ILE A 123 5.32 6.10 26.10
N LYS A 124 4.50 6.99 26.65
CA LYS A 124 4.70 8.43 26.60
C LYS A 124 5.27 8.87 27.94
N THR A 125 6.49 9.39 27.92
CA THR A 125 7.12 9.99 29.09
C THR A 125 6.66 11.44 29.22
N VAL A 126 5.96 11.76 30.30
CA VAL A 126 5.60 13.13 30.65
C VAL A 126 6.52 13.60 31.77
N THR A 127 7.33 14.61 31.49
CA THR A 127 8.31 15.16 32.41
C THR A 127 7.78 16.43 33.06
N GLY A 128 7.85 16.49 34.38
CA GLY A 128 7.48 17.65 35.19
C GLY A 128 8.72 18.47 35.59
N PRO A 129 8.76 19.06 36.79
CA PRO A 129 9.89 19.86 37.26
C PRO A 129 11.15 19.02 37.50
N ARG A 130 12.33 19.68 37.50
CA ARG A 130 13.60 19.04 37.90
C ARG A 130 13.46 18.45 39.30
N LEU A 131 14.10 17.31 39.57
CA LEU A 131 14.02 16.63 40.85
C LEU A 131 14.41 17.57 42.03
N LYS A 132 15.46 18.36 41.84
CA LYS A 132 15.93 19.38 42.81
C LYS A 132 14.93 20.51 43.10
N ALA A 133 13.98 20.75 42.20
CA ALA A 133 12.93 21.75 42.37
C ALA A 133 11.57 21.12 42.75
N ALA A 134 11.48 19.79 42.72
CA ALA A 134 10.28 19.03 43.02
C ALA A 134 10.11 18.79 44.53
N PHE A 135 11.22 18.75 45.28
CA PHE A 135 11.24 18.58 46.73
C PHE A 135 12.00 19.73 47.39
N ASP A 136 11.55 20.15 48.57
CA ASP A 136 12.26 21.12 49.40
C ASP A 136 13.41 20.47 50.19
N LYS A 137 14.09 21.26 51.03
CA LYS A 137 15.22 20.78 51.85
C LYS A 137 14.81 19.78 52.94
N GLU A 138 13.52 19.69 53.25
CA GLU A 138 12.95 18.79 54.27
C GLU A 138 12.38 17.50 53.65
N GLY A 139 12.40 17.39 52.31
CA GLY A 139 11.89 16.24 51.57
C GLY A 139 10.40 16.32 51.22
N ASN A 140 9.74 17.47 51.47
CA ASN A 140 8.33 17.65 51.15
C ASN A 140 8.13 18.08 49.69
N PRO A 141 7.06 17.61 49.01
CA PRO A 141 6.72 18.05 47.66
C PRO A 141 6.50 19.57 47.57
N THR A 142 7.09 20.20 46.56
CA THR A 142 6.84 21.62 46.28
C THR A 142 5.51 21.81 45.55
N ARG A 143 4.96 23.04 45.55
CA ARG A 143 3.76 23.39 44.77
C ARG A 143 3.87 23.03 43.28
N ALA A 144 5.09 23.04 42.73
CA ALA A 144 5.34 22.64 41.34
C ALA A 144 5.15 21.13 41.14
N ALA A 145 5.64 20.30 42.06
CA ALA A 145 5.43 18.86 42.03
C ALA A 145 3.96 18.50 42.26
N GLU A 146 3.29 19.14 43.20
CA GLU A 146 1.86 18.93 43.46
C GLU A 146 0.98 19.35 42.27
N GLY A 147 1.28 20.50 41.66
CA GLY A 147 0.55 20.98 40.48
C GLY A 147 0.70 20.05 39.28
N PHE A 148 1.91 19.51 39.07
CA PHE A 148 2.17 18.52 38.03
C PHE A 148 1.48 17.18 38.29
N ALA A 149 1.47 16.71 39.54
CA ALA A 149 0.74 15.49 39.89
C ALA A 149 -0.78 15.65 39.67
N ARG A 150 -1.34 16.82 40.04
CA ARG A 150 -2.76 17.15 39.81
C ARG A 150 -3.13 17.21 38.33
N SER A 151 -2.27 17.74 37.46
CA SER A 151 -2.56 17.79 36.02
C SER A 151 -2.63 16.39 35.39
N LEU A 152 -2.02 15.39 36.02
CA LEU A 152 -2.10 13.99 35.63
C LEU A 152 -3.17 13.20 36.41
N ASN A 153 -3.95 13.85 37.30
CA ASN A 153 -4.88 13.19 38.23
C ASN A 153 -4.22 12.10 39.10
N MET A 154 -2.97 12.31 39.51
CA MET A 154 -2.21 11.38 40.37
C MET A 154 -1.69 12.08 41.63
N LYS A 155 -1.14 11.33 42.58
CA LYS A 155 -0.39 11.88 43.73
C LYS A 155 1.09 12.02 43.37
N VAL A 156 1.79 12.90 44.08
CA VAL A 156 3.25 13.06 43.90
C VAL A 156 4.00 11.75 44.18
N SER A 157 3.50 10.94 45.10
CA SER A 157 4.03 9.59 45.41
C SER A 157 3.94 8.60 44.24
N ASP A 158 3.07 8.86 43.26
CA ASP A 158 2.87 7.96 42.11
C ASP A 158 3.79 8.35 40.93
N LEU A 159 4.52 9.46 41.06
CA LEU A 159 5.50 9.93 40.09
C LEU A 159 6.85 9.22 40.29
N GLU A 160 7.61 9.14 39.22
CA GLU A 160 8.91 8.48 39.17
C GLU A 160 10.00 9.47 38.78
N GLU A 161 11.24 9.16 39.18
CA GLU A 161 12.40 9.91 38.75
C GLU A 161 12.79 9.48 37.33
N ILE A 162 12.94 10.46 36.45
CA ILE A 162 13.25 10.25 35.04
C ILE A 162 14.53 11.00 34.72
N GLU A 163 15.57 10.24 34.38
CA GLU A 163 16.82 10.78 33.89
C GLU A 163 16.70 11.17 32.42
N ILE A 164 17.03 12.41 32.11
CA ILE A 164 17.11 12.92 30.74
C ILE A 164 18.57 13.19 30.43
N GLU A 165 19.10 12.47 29.45
CA GLU A 165 20.49 12.60 29.00
C GLU A 165 20.82 14.07 28.68
N GLY A 166 21.87 14.59 29.30
CA GLY A 166 22.31 15.99 29.16
C GLY A 166 21.45 17.05 29.87
N ARG A 167 20.34 16.70 30.54
CA ARG A 167 19.47 17.66 31.26
C ARG A 167 19.26 17.34 32.75
N GLY A 168 19.64 16.14 33.19
CA GLY A 168 19.58 15.69 34.58
C GLY A 168 18.26 15.01 34.97
N LEU A 169 18.03 14.86 36.27
CA LEU A 169 16.87 14.17 36.85
C LEU A 169 15.63 15.08 36.92
N TYR A 170 14.50 14.57 36.47
CA TYR A 170 13.18 15.21 36.53
C TYR A 170 12.19 14.29 37.23
N LEU A 171 11.18 14.90 37.86
CA LEU A 171 10.01 14.16 38.33
C LEU A 171 9.05 13.97 37.15
N GLY A 172 8.56 12.77 36.90
CA GLY A 172 7.74 12.48 35.72
C GLY A 172 6.90 11.21 35.86
N LYS A 173 6.25 10.81 34.76
CA LYS A 173 5.57 9.52 34.65
C LYS A 173 5.65 8.98 33.22
N ARG A 174 5.95 7.70 33.10
CA ARG A 174 5.70 6.90 31.89
C ARG A 174 4.24 6.47 31.86
N ILE A 175 3.47 7.10 30.99
CA ILE A 175 2.07 6.77 30.76
C ILE A 175 2.00 5.83 29.57
N ILE A 176 1.32 4.70 29.73
CA ILE A 176 1.02 3.80 28.62
C ILE A 176 -0.20 4.38 27.89
N GLU A 177 0.04 4.96 26.73
CA GLU A 177 -1.02 5.36 25.81
C GLU A 177 -1.57 4.09 25.15
N LYS A 178 -2.77 3.68 25.56
CA LYS A 178 -3.47 2.53 24.96
C LYS A 178 -3.66 2.80 23.47
N GLY A 179 -3.31 1.84 22.62
CA GLY A 179 -3.52 1.97 21.19
C GLY A 179 -5.01 1.98 20.84
N GLY A 180 -5.36 2.67 19.76
CA GLY A 180 -6.71 2.64 19.18
C GLY A 180 -7.01 1.30 18.52
N LYS A 181 -8.29 1.03 18.27
CA LYS A 181 -8.70 -0.13 17.47
C LYS A 181 -8.27 0.06 16.02
N ALA A 182 -7.85 -1.01 15.37
CA ALA A 182 -7.44 -0.97 13.97
C ALA A 182 -8.55 -0.41 13.08
N VAL A 183 -9.80 -0.82 13.31
CA VAL A 183 -10.99 -0.38 12.54
C VAL A 183 -11.18 1.13 12.57
N ASP A 184 -10.78 1.80 13.65
CA ASP A 184 -10.91 3.26 13.79
C ASP A 184 -9.78 4.00 13.05
N ILE A 185 -8.63 3.36 12.87
CA ILE A 185 -7.41 3.97 12.28
C ILE A 185 -7.28 3.64 10.78
N LEU A 186 -7.76 2.46 10.37
CA LEU A 186 -7.71 1.97 8.99
C LEU A 186 -8.30 2.92 7.93
N PRO A 187 -9.40 3.66 8.17
CA PRO A 187 -9.93 4.64 7.23
C PRO A 187 -8.86 5.63 6.71
N ASP A 188 -8.06 6.19 7.62
CA ASP A 188 -7.03 7.18 7.29
C ASP A 188 -5.82 6.53 6.62
N ILE A 189 -5.43 5.34 7.08
CA ILE A 189 -4.35 4.55 6.46
C ILE A 189 -4.70 4.25 5.01
N LEU A 190 -5.86 3.64 4.76
CA LEU A 190 -6.29 3.23 3.42
C LEU A 190 -6.46 4.42 2.48
N LYS A 191 -7.04 5.52 2.98
CA LYS A 191 -7.17 6.77 2.22
C LYS A 191 -5.79 7.31 1.84
N GLY A 192 -4.87 7.38 2.80
CA GLY A 192 -3.50 7.81 2.55
C GLY A 192 -2.78 6.89 1.56
N THR A 193 -2.97 5.58 1.65
CA THR A 193 -2.36 4.62 0.72
C THR A 193 -2.83 4.88 -0.70
N ILE A 194 -4.13 5.01 -0.93
CA ILE A 194 -4.70 5.22 -2.27
C ILE A 194 -4.24 6.56 -2.88
N LEU A 195 -4.19 7.62 -2.08
CA LEU A 195 -3.81 8.96 -2.55
C LEU A 195 -2.32 9.10 -2.85
N ASN A 196 -1.48 8.29 -2.19
CA ASN A 196 -0.02 8.33 -2.38
C ASN A 196 0.46 7.38 -3.50
N LEU A 197 -0.44 6.64 -4.16
CA LEU A 197 -0.06 5.80 -5.29
C LEU A 197 0.44 6.67 -6.46
N THR A 198 1.70 6.46 -6.83
CA THR A 198 2.32 7.07 -8.00
C THR A 198 2.15 6.17 -9.21
N PHE A 199 1.91 6.78 -10.37
CA PHE A 199 1.74 6.08 -11.63
C PHE A 199 2.48 6.85 -12.73
N SER A 200 3.02 6.13 -13.73
CA SER A 200 3.72 6.73 -14.88
C SER A 200 2.86 7.74 -15.66
N LYS A 201 1.55 7.49 -15.71
CA LYS A 201 0.53 8.44 -16.20
C LYS A 201 -0.48 8.71 -15.10
N GLN A 202 -0.55 9.96 -14.64
CA GLN A 202 -1.56 10.41 -13.69
C GLN A 202 -2.62 11.25 -14.41
N MET A 203 -3.88 11.03 -14.04
CA MET A 203 -4.98 11.90 -14.43
C MET A 203 -5.44 12.70 -13.20
N THR A 204 -5.58 14.01 -13.35
CA THR A 204 -6.33 14.83 -12.39
C THR A 204 -7.81 14.67 -12.69
N TRP A 205 -8.58 14.35 -11.67
CA TRP A 205 -10.02 14.17 -11.83
C TRP A 205 -10.74 15.52 -11.75
N ALA A 206 -11.59 15.81 -12.73
CA ALA A 206 -12.35 17.05 -12.73
C ALA A 206 -13.17 17.20 -11.43
N GLY A 207 -12.92 18.28 -10.68
CA GLY A 207 -13.60 18.59 -9.42
C GLY A 207 -12.98 18.00 -8.15
N CYS A 208 -11.89 17.23 -8.23
CA CYS A 208 -11.18 16.70 -7.07
C CYS A 208 -9.65 16.72 -7.32
N ASP A 209 -8.86 17.18 -6.33
CA ASP A 209 -7.40 17.17 -6.42
C ASP A 209 -6.82 15.78 -6.13
N ILE A 210 -7.25 14.79 -6.89
CA ILE A 210 -6.82 13.39 -6.77
C ILE A 210 -6.13 12.98 -8.06
N LYS A 211 -4.91 12.47 -7.91
CA LYS A 211 -4.09 11.92 -8.98
C LYS A 211 -4.18 10.40 -8.92
N PHE A 212 -4.75 9.79 -9.95
CA PHE A 212 -4.79 8.34 -10.10
C PHE A 212 -4.62 7.97 -11.57
N ALA A 213 -4.13 6.76 -11.85
CA ALA A 213 -3.94 6.33 -13.24
C ALA A 213 -5.21 6.40 -14.09
N ARG A 214 -6.37 6.14 -13.47
CA ARG A 214 -7.70 6.05 -14.12
C ARG A 214 -8.85 6.38 -13.16
N PRO A 215 -10.07 6.60 -13.67
CA PRO A 215 -11.27 6.66 -12.83
C PRO A 215 -11.50 5.38 -12.00
N ILE A 216 -11.34 5.47 -10.68
CA ILE A 216 -11.78 4.49 -9.67
C ILE A 216 -13.30 4.39 -9.78
N ARG A 217 -13.79 3.15 -9.83
CA ARG A 217 -15.22 2.87 -10.04
C ARG A 217 -15.93 2.46 -8.76
N TRP A 218 -15.21 1.80 -7.84
CA TRP A 218 -15.69 1.41 -6.53
C TRP A 218 -14.48 1.21 -5.60
N ILE A 219 -14.74 1.23 -4.30
CA ILE A 219 -13.75 0.91 -3.26
C ILE A 219 -14.35 -0.20 -2.40
N LEU A 220 -13.66 -1.34 -2.33
CA LEU A 220 -13.99 -2.41 -1.40
C LEU A 220 -12.97 -2.39 -0.26
N ALA A 221 -13.43 -2.29 0.98
CA ALA A 221 -12.57 -2.27 2.16
C ALA A 221 -13.21 -3.04 3.31
N LEU A 222 -12.57 -4.13 3.71
CA LEU A 222 -13.04 -5.05 4.75
C LEU A 222 -11.91 -5.33 5.73
N TYR A 223 -12.25 -5.36 7.03
CA TYR A 223 -11.44 -5.94 8.10
C TYR A 223 -12.21 -7.14 8.64
N ASP A 224 -11.73 -8.34 8.35
CA ASP A 224 -12.49 -9.58 8.49
C ASP A 224 -13.88 -9.45 7.84
N ASN A 225 -14.93 -9.30 8.64
CA ASN A 225 -16.32 -9.13 8.23
C ASN A 225 -16.88 -7.71 8.45
N GLU A 226 -16.07 -6.77 8.97
CA GLU A 226 -16.46 -5.37 9.14
C GLU A 226 -16.09 -4.52 7.93
N ILE A 227 -17.02 -3.63 7.55
CA ILE A 227 -16.81 -2.66 6.47
C ILE A 227 -16.03 -1.47 7.03
N ILE A 228 -14.84 -1.23 6.50
CA ILE A 228 -14.06 -0.04 6.82
C ILE A 228 -14.59 1.14 6.00
N LYS A 229 -15.33 2.04 6.65
CA LYS A 229 -16.00 3.18 6.01
C LYS A 229 -15.06 4.37 5.86
N PHE A 230 -14.83 4.79 4.62
CA PHE A 230 -14.14 6.02 4.26
C PHE A 230 -14.58 6.50 2.88
N SER A 231 -14.21 7.73 2.54
CA SER A 231 -14.48 8.31 1.23
C SER A 231 -13.25 8.92 0.57
N ILE A 232 -13.20 8.79 -0.75
CA ILE A 232 -12.20 9.41 -1.63
C ILE A 232 -12.98 10.07 -2.76
N ALA A 233 -12.81 11.39 -2.93
CA ALA A 233 -13.67 12.19 -3.81
C ALA A 233 -15.16 11.97 -3.48
N ASN A 234 -15.92 11.48 -4.46
CA ASN A 234 -17.33 11.15 -4.41
C ASN A 234 -17.60 9.64 -4.22
N LEU A 235 -16.58 8.84 -3.94
CA LEU A 235 -16.68 7.39 -3.77
C LEU A 235 -16.64 7.03 -2.29
N ASN A 236 -17.59 6.19 -1.87
CA ASN A 236 -17.61 5.59 -0.55
C ASN A 236 -17.09 4.15 -0.64
N SER A 237 -16.32 3.73 0.36
CA SER A 237 -15.97 2.33 0.52
C SER A 237 -17.18 1.49 0.93
N GLY A 238 -17.16 0.21 0.58
CA GLY A 238 -18.19 -0.75 0.93
C GLY A 238 -17.69 -2.18 0.82
N ASN A 239 -18.62 -3.11 0.67
CA ASN A 239 -18.35 -4.54 0.55
C ASN A 239 -18.71 -5.12 -0.83
N VAL A 240 -18.92 -4.26 -1.83
CA VAL A 240 -19.32 -4.68 -3.18
C VAL A 240 -18.12 -4.67 -4.11
N THR A 241 -17.99 -5.73 -4.89
CA THR A 241 -17.06 -5.83 -6.02
C THR A 241 -17.83 -6.20 -7.29
N PHE A 242 -17.15 -6.21 -8.42
CA PHE A 242 -17.72 -6.58 -9.72
C PHE A 242 -16.89 -7.67 -10.36
N GLY A 243 -17.53 -8.53 -11.16
CA GLY A 243 -16.89 -9.61 -11.91
C GLY A 243 -16.36 -9.18 -13.29
N HIS A 244 -16.30 -10.13 -14.22
CA HIS A 244 -15.94 -9.87 -15.60
C HIS A 244 -17.04 -9.06 -16.29
N ARG A 245 -16.67 -7.97 -16.97
CA ARG A 245 -17.61 -6.98 -17.54
C ARG A 245 -18.71 -7.57 -18.42
N THR A 246 -18.42 -8.68 -19.11
CA THR A 246 -19.38 -9.33 -20.02
C THR A 246 -19.94 -10.63 -19.51
N LEU A 247 -19.21 -11.37 -18.66
CA LEU A 247 -19.63 -12.70 -18.20
C LEU A 247 -20.41 -12.63 -16.90
N HIS A 248 -20.21 -11.57 -16.10
CA HIS A 248 -20.92 -11.31 -14.86
C HIS A 248 -20.82 -9.80 -14.51
N PRO A 249 -21.54 -8.91 -15.24
CA PRO A 249 -21.55 -7.47 -14.98
C PRO A 249 -22.16 -7.05 -13.62
N GLU A 250 -22.89 -7.94 -12.97
CA GLU A 250 -23.69 -7.70 -11.77
C GLU A 250 -22.78 -7.55 -10.53
N PRO A 251 -23.20 -6.72 -9.55
CA PRO A 251 -22.46 -6.54 -8.31
C PRO A 251 -22.41 -7.84 -7.49
N ILE A 252 -21.27 -8.06 -6.84
CA ILE A 252 -21.02 -9.19 -5.95
C ILE A 252 -20.73 -8.63 -4.55
N ALA A 253 -21.61 -8.91 -3.60
CA ALA A 253 -21.39 -8.57 -2.20
C ALA A 253 -20.42 -9.58 -1.57
N ILE A 254 -19.38 -9.07 -0.92
CA ILE A 254 -18.38 -9.82 -0.17
C ILE A 254 -18.71 -9.69 1.31
N LYS A 255 -18.83 -10.83 2.00
CA LYS A 255 -19.21 -10.84 3.43
C LYS A 255 -18.00 -10.72 4.35
N ASP A 256 -16.91 -11.35 3.95
CA ASP A 256 -15.65 -11.37 4.68
C ASP A 256 -14.47 -11.30 3.72
N ALA A 257 -13.36 -10.72 4.18
CA ALA A 257 -12.15 -10.53 3.39
C ALA A 257 -11.57 -11.85 2.86
N GLY A 258 -11.68 -12.95 3.62
CA GLY A 258 -11.18 -14.27 3.25
C GLY A 258 -11.91 -14.89 2.05
N SER A 259 -13.19 -14.58 1.87
CA SER A 259 -14.03 -15.10 0.78
C SER A 259 -13.79 -14.42 -0.57
N TYR A 260 -13.07 -13.28 -0.60
CA TYR A 260 -12.93 -12.41 -1.76
C TYR A 260 -12.49 -13.15 -3.03
N PHE A 261 -11.33 -13.82 -2.98
CA PHE A 261 -10.75 -14.46 -4.17
C PHE A 261 -11.60 -15.61 -4.67
N LYS A 262 -12.15 -16.42 -3.75
CA LYS A 262 -13.02 -17.54 -4.08
C LYS A 262 -14.28 -17.06 -4.81
N LEU A 263 -14.96 -16.05 -4.26
CA LEU A 263 -16.16 -15.49 -4.89
C LEU A 263 -15.86 -14.84 -6.25
N LEU A 264 -14.71 -14.18 -6.38
CA LEU A 264 -14.30 -13.56 -7.63
C LEU A 264 -13.98 -14.59 -8.72
N GLN A 265 -13.37 -15.73 -8.35
CA GLN A 265 -13.11 -16.85 -9.24
C GLN A 265 -14.41 -17.56 -9.64
N ASP A 266 -15.20 -17.99 -8.65
CA ASP A 266 -16.37 -18.85 -8.85
C ASP A 266 -17.50 -18.12 -9.59
N LYS A 267 -17.85 -16.92 -9.10
CA LYS A 267 -18.95 -16.10 -9.63
C LYS A 267 -18.47 -15.04 -10.60
N GLY A 268 -17.42 -14.30 -10.22
CA GLY A 268 -16.95 -13.17 -11.00
C GLY A 268 -16.21 -13.53 -12.29
N LYS A 269 -15.80 -14.80 -12.47
CA LYS A 269 -15.00 -15.27 -13.62
C LYS A 269 -13.74 -14.43 -13.84
N VAL A 270 -13.10 -14.03 -12.75
CA VAL A 270 -11.85 -13.25 -12.76
C VAL A 270 -10.84 -13.95 -11.87
N VAL A 271 -9.64 -14.17 -12.41
CA VAL A 271 -8.47 -14.58 -11.64
C VAL A 271 -7.60 -13.35 -11.45
N ALA A 272 -7.36 -12.97 -10.20
CA ALA A 272 -6.31 -12.01 -9.87
C ALA A 272 -5.03 -12.82 -9.69
N ASN A 273 -4.03 -12.58 -10.53
CA ASN A 273 -2.77 -13.32 -10.44
C ASN A 273 -1.96 -12.81 -9.25
N ASP A 274 -1.45 -13.76 -8.47
CA ASP A 274 -0.49 -13.47 -7.41
C ASP A 274 0.84 -13.04 -8.03
N ILE A 275 1.47 -12.05 -7.40
CA ILE A 275 2.84 -11.72 -7.70
C ILE A 275 3.70 -12.68 -6.88
N LYS A 276 4.00 -13.85 -7.43
CA LYS A 276 5.11 -14.64 -6.87
C LYS A 276 6.38 -13.79 -6.99
N GLU A 277 7.02 -13.55 -5.85
CA GLU A 277 8.35 -12.93 -5.76
C GLU A 277 9.37 -13.68 -6.62
#